data_AF-Q6SLK4-F1
#
_entry.id   AF-Q6SLK4-F1
#
_cell.length_a   1.000
_cell.length_b   1.000
_cell.length_c   1.000
_cell.angle_alpha   90.00
_cell.angle_beta   90.00
_cell.angle_gamma   90.00
#
_symmetry.space_group_name_H-M   'P 1'
#
loop_
_entity.id
_entity.type
_entity.pdbx_description
1 polymer ?
#
loop_
_entity_poly.entity_id
_entity_poly.type
_entity_poly.pdbx_seq_one_letter_code
_entity_poly.pdbx_strand_id
1 'polypeptide(L)'
;SIGEPGTQLTMRTFHTGGVATGTDITQGLPRVIELFEARRPKVKAIIAEIDGTVRIEESEDKVSIFVISEGFQKEYKVPKEARITVKDGDVVEAGQPLTRGAIDPHQLLEAKGPEAVERYLVDEIQRVYRLHGV
;
A
#
# COMPACT_ATOMS: atom_id res chain seq x y z
N SER A 1 -21.47 -3.60 -13.18
CA SER A 1 -21.30 -2.48 -14.13
C SER A 1 -20.49 -1.40 -13.45
N ILE A 2 -19.31 -1.03 -13.98
CA ILE A 2 -18.33 -0.16 -13.27
C ILE A 2 -18.51 1.34 -13.61
N GLY A 3 -19.20 1.63 -14.71
CA GLY A 3 -19.33 2.99 -15.26
C GLY A 3 -20.36 3.88 -14.56
N GLU A 4 -21.53 3.33 -14.20
CA GLU A 4 -22.63 4.08 -13.55
C GLU A 4 -22.27 4.64 -12.16
N PRO A 5 -21.53 3.91 -11.29
CA PRO A 5 -21.03 4.44 -10.03
C PRO A 5 -19.99 5.56 -10.16
N GLY A 6 -19.24 5.61 -11.27
CA GLY A 6 -18.18 6.58 -11.49
C GLY A 6 -18.71 8.02 -11.54
N THR A 7 -19.88 8.22 -12.14
CA THR A 7 -20.55 9.53 -12.19
C THR A 7 -20.99 10.02 -10.80
N GLN A 8 -21.37 9.11 -9.90
CA GLN A 8 -21.79 9.45 -8.53
C GLN A 8 -20.61 9.90 -7.65
N LEU A 9 -19.42 9.32 -7.87
CA LEU A 9 -18.22 9.71 -7.13
C LEU A 9 -17.75 11.12 -7.47
N THR A 10 -17.86 11.54 -8.74
CA THR A 10 -17.51 12.91 -9.18
C THR A 10 -18.36 13.99 -8.51
N MET A 11 -19.63 13.69 -8.22
CA MET A 11 -20.58 14.65 -7.63
C MET A 11 -20.39 14.85 -6.11
N ARG A 12 -19.77 13.89 -5.40
CA ARG A 12 -19.52 13.99 -3.95
C ARG A 12 -18.17 14.64 -3.59
N THR A 13 -17.20 14.68 -4.51
CA THR A 13 -15.89 15.31 -4.26
C THR A 13 -15.93 16.82 -4.09
N PHE A 14 -16.93 17.53 -4.62
CA PHE A 14 -16.96 19.00 -4.57
C PHE A 14 -17.57 19.61 -3.30
N HIS A 15 -18.23 18.82 -2.44
CA HIS A 15 -18.94 19.36 -1.27
C HIS A 15 -18.40 18.90 0.08
N THR A 16 -17.49 17.93 0.12
CA THR A 16 -16.76 17.58 1.35
C THR A 16 -15.45 18.36 1.39
N GLY A 17 -15.56 19.68 1.56
CA GLY A 17 -14.46 20.55 2.01
C GLY A 17 -14.10 20.26 3.47
N GLY A 18 -13.69 19.02 3.75
CA GLY A 18 -13.22 18.59 5.05
C GLY A 18 -11.70 18.40 4.98
N VAL A 19 -10.96 19.24 5.68
CA VAL A 19 -9.52 19.07 5.96
C VAL A 19 -9.23 17.61 6.28
N ALA A 20 -8.52 16.92 5.36
CA ALA A 20 -8.13 15.53 5.49
C ALA A 20 -7.18 15.37 6.68
N THR A 21 -7.74 15.20 7.88
CA THR A 21 -6.97 14.94 9.08
C THR A 21 -6.63 13.46 9.09
N GLY A 22 -5.56 13.09 8.39
CA GLY A 22 -5.01 11.73 8.46
C GLY A 22 -4.23 11.30 7.23
N THR A 23 -3.00 11.81 7.06
CA THR A 23 -1.95 11.21 6.22
C THR A 23 -2.42 10.77 4.82
N ASP A 24 -2.64 11.73 3.92
CA ASP A 24 -2.67 11.66 2.45
C ASP A 24 -2.69 10.26 1.77
N ILE A 25 -3.76 9.49 1.96
CA ILE A 25 -4.11 8.39 1.05
C ILE A 25 -5.12 8.96 0.07
N THR A 26 -4.86 8.85 -1.24
CA THR A 26 -5.83 9.29 -2.26
C THR A 26 -7.16 8.56 -2.01
N GLN A 27 -8.24 9.33 -1.86
CA GLN A 27 -9.58 8.80 -1.59
C GLN A 27 -10.51 9.05 -2.78
N GLY A 28 -11.51 8.17 -2.93
CA GLY A 28 -12.53 8.30 -3.96
C GLY A 28 -12.01 8.06 -5.38
N LEU A 29 -12.62 8.72 -6.36
CA LEU A 29 -12.33 8.50 -7.78
C LEU A 29 -10.86 8.72 -8.19
N PRO A 30 -10.11 9.71 -7.65
CA PRO A 30 -8.68 9.84 -7.93
C PRO A 30 -7.87 8.57 -7.65
N ARG A 31 -8.22 7.82 -6.59
CA ARG A 31 -7.56 6.56 -6.24
C ARG A 31 -7.87 5.46 -7.27
N VAL A 32 -9.11 5.39 -7.73
CA VAL A 32 -9.52 4.43 -8.76
C VAL A 32 -8.75 4.68 -10.06
N ILE A 33 -8.63 5.93 -10.48
CA ILE A 33 -7.86 6.31 -11.68
C ILE A 33 -6.38 5.94 -11.51
N GLU A 34 -5.77 6.23 -10.35
CA GLU A 34 -4.39 5.84 -10.07
C GLU A 34 -4.15 4.34 -10.17
N LEU A 35 -5.10 3.52 -9.72
CA LEU A 35 -5.03 2.05 -9.79
C LEU A 35 -5.19 1.55 -11.24
N PHE A 36 -6.15 2.09 -11.99
CA PHE A 36 -6.36 1.71 -13.40
C PHE A 36 -5.17 2.07 -14.29
N GLU A 37 -4.49 3.17 -14.00
CA GLU A 37 -3.30 3.60 -14.74
C GLU A 37 -1.99 3.04 -14.16
N ALA A 38 -2.06 2.20 -13.12
CA ALA A 38 -0.90 1.66 -12.40
C ALA A 38 0.14 2.75 -12.03
N ARG A 39 -0.35 3.93 -11.61
CA ARG A 39 0.52 5.05 -11.22
C ARG A 39 1.20 4.76 -9.88
N ARG A 40 2.42 5.27 -9.73
CA ARG A 40 3.13 5.24 -8.44
C ARG A 40 2.38 6.08 -7.40
N PRO A 41 1.99 5.50 -6.25
CA PRO A 41 1.28 6.25 -5.22
C PRO A 41 2.13 7.36 -4.61
N LYS A 42 1.48 8.45 -4.16
CA LYS A 42 2.16 9.54 -3.44
C LYS A 42 2.73 9.08 -2.10
N VAL A 43 1.96 8.31 -1.35
CA VAL A 43 2.39 7.68 -0.09
C VAL A 43 2.48 6.18 -0.33
N LYS A 44 3.71 5.73 -0.61
CA LYS A 44 4.02 4.35 -0.96
C LYS A 44 4.39 3.55 0.29
N ALA A 45 3.76 2.38 0.45
CA ALA A 45 4.19 1.39 1.41
C ALA A 45 5.49 0.71 0.95
N ILE A 46 6.36 0.43 1.90
CA ILE A 46 7.49 -0.47 1.69
C ILE A 46 6.94 -1.89 1.84
N ILE A 47 7.12 -2.73 0.83
CA ILE A 47 6.68 -4.14 0.85
C ILE A 47 7.86 -5.09 0.99
N ALA A 48 7.63 -6.25 1.58
CA ALA A 48 8.59 -7.35 1.55
C ALA A 48 8.75 -7.88 0.12
N GLU A 49 9.98 -8.14 -0.30
CA GLU A 49 10.31 -8.75 -1.60
C GLU A 49 10.46 -10.27 -1.49
N ILE A 50 10.62 -10.77 -0.27
CA ILE A 50 10.85 -12.18 0.04
C ILE A 50 10.00 -12.59 1.24
N ASP A 51 9.73 -13.89 1.35
CA ASP A 51 9.16 -14.48 2.56
C ASP A 51 10.23 -14.58 3.65
N GLY A 52 9.85 -14.33 4.91
CA GLY A 52 10.78 -14.48 6.01
C GLY A 52 10.30 -13.94 7.34
N THR A 53 11.21 -13.93 8.32
CA THR A 53 10.98 -13.36 9.64
C THR A 53 11.52 -11.94 9.71
N VAL A 54 10.73 -11.02 10.25
CA VAL A 54 11.07 -9.62 10.40
C VAL A 54 12.02 -9.43 11.59
N ARG A 55 13.06 -8.64 11.38
CA ARG A 55 13.90 -8.06 12.42
C ARG A 55 13.95 -6.55 12.25
N ILE A 56 13.70 -5.79 13.31
CA ILE A 56 13.68 -4.32 13.23
C ILE A 56 14.86 -3.76 14.02
N GLU A 57 15.66 -2.91 13.38
CA GLU A 57 16.75 -2.18 14.03
C GLU A 57 16.51 -0.68 13.92
N GLU A 58 16.50 0.00 15.06
CA GLU A 58 16.33 1.45 15.14
C GLU A 58 17.65 2.10 15.56
N SER A 59 18.08 3.08 14.77
CA SER A 59 19.23 3.94 15.04
C SER A 59 18.78 5.40 15.22
N GLU A 60 19.68 6.27 15.66
CA GLU A 60 19.36 7.69 15.97
C GLU A 60 18.66 8.43 14.81
N ASP A 61 18.96 8.10 13.55
CA ASP A 61 18.38 8.78 12.38
C ASP A 61 17.62 7.85 11.42
N LYS A 62 17.65 6.53 11.62
CA LYS A 62 17.17 5.56 10.62
C LYS A 62 16.51 4.37 11.29
N VAL A 63 15.44 3.87 10.67
CA VAL A 63 14.88 2.56 11.00
C VAL A 63 15.15 1.63 9.83
N SER A 64 15.73 0.47 10.10
CA SER A 64 15.94 -0.58 9.12
C SER A 64 15.11 -1.80 9.50
N ILE A 65 14.33 -2.31 8.54
CA ILE A 65 13.62 -3.57 8.68
C ILE A 65 14.40 -4.61 7.87
N PHE A 66 14.72 -5.74 8.49
CA PHE A 66 15.34 -6.88 7.85
C PHE A 66 14.30 -7.98 7.71
N VAL A 67 14.16 -8.56 6.52
CA VAL A 67 13.41 -9.81 6.33
C VAL A 67 14.43 -10.91 6.14
N ILE A 68 14.41 -11.90 7.02
CA ILE A 68 15.37 -13.00 7.08
C ILE A 68 14.67 -14.28 6.61
N SER A 69 15.20 -14.85 5.54
CA SER A 69 14.84 -16.15 4.97
C SER A 69 16.04 -17.09 5.03
N GLU A 70 15.86 -18.40 4.90
CA GLU A 70 16.94 -19.39 5.08
C GLU A 70 18.18 -19.07 4.21
N GLY A 71 19.23 -18.50 4.83
CA GLY A 71 20.48 -18.12 4.17
C GLY A 71 20.48 -16.76 3.44
N PHE A 72 19.38 -16.01 3.45
CA PHE A 72 19.27 -14.69 2.83
C PHE A 72 18.61 -13.67 3.73
N GLN A 73 19.15 -12.45 3.78
CA GLN A 73 18.52 -11.33 4.47
C GLN A 73 18.41 -10.15 3.52
N LYS A 74 17.26 -9.46 3.56
CA LYS A 74 17.02 -8.24 2.80
C LYS A 74 16.77 -7.08 3.75
N GLU A 75 17.54 -6.01 3.60
CA GLU A 75 17.38 -4.76 4.35
C GLU A 75 16.43 -3.80 3.62
N TYR A 76 15.50 -3.23 4.37
CA TYR A 76 14.56 -2.19 3.94
C TYR A 76 14.78 -0.94 4.79
N LYS A 77 15.17 0.15 4.15
CA LYS A 77 15.36 1.45 4.83
C LYS A 77 14.02 2.14 4.96
N VAL A 78 13.63 2.39 6.20
CA VAL A 78 12.34 3.00 6.55
C VAL A 78 12.57 4.41 7.08
N PRO A 79 11.95 5.45 6.47
CA PRO A 79 11.95 6.80 7.02
C PRO A 79 11.30 6.81 8.41
N LYS A 80 11.79 7.64 9.35
CA LYS A 80 11.25 7.70 10.72
C LYS A 80 9.79 8.14 10.79
N GLU A 81 9.32 8.87 9.79
CA GLU A 81 7.95 9.35 9.69
C GLU A 81 6.99 8.24 9.22
N ALA A 82 7.52 7.16 8.62
CA ALA A 82 6.73 6.05 8.14
C ALA A 82 6.21 5.23 9.32
N ARG A 83 4.89 4.97 9.33
CA ARG A 83 4.27 4.09 10.33
C ARG A 83 4.51 2.63 9.96
N ILE A 84 5.29 1.92 10.75
CA ILE A 84 5.56 0.49 10.56
C ILE A 84 4.31 -0.32 10.93
N THR A 85 3.98 -1.34 10.13
CA THR A 85 2.79 -2.20 10.31
C THR A 85 3.12 -3.59 10.84
N VAL A 86 4.39 -3.96 10.89
CA VAL A 86 4.91 -5.25 11.35
C VAL A 86 5.70 -5.10 12.66
N LYS A 87 5.89 -6.19 13.38
CA LYS A 87 6.67 -6.26 14.62
C LYS A 87 7.91 -7.12 14.44
N ASP A 88 8.87 -6.94 15.34
CA ASP A 88 10.04 -7.83 15.44
C ASP A 88 9.59 -9.27 15.71
N GLY A 89 10.08 -10.22 14.92
CA GLY A 89 9.69 -11.63 14.97
C GLY A 89 8.46 -12.00 14.14
N ASP A 90 7.78 -11.05 13.49
CA ASP A 90 6.64 -11.37 12.63
C ASP A 90 7.09 -12.14 11.38
N VAL A 91 6.30 -13.14 10.97
CA VAL A 91 6.47 -13.80 9.67
C VAL A 91 5.72 -13.01 8.61
N VAL A 92 6.42 -12.66 7.54
CA VAL A 92 5.87 -11.90 6.42
C VAL A 92 6.04 -12.66 5.11
N GLU A 93 5.08 -12.49 4.22
CA GLU A 93 5.16 -13.00 2.85
C GLU A 93 5.65 -11.91 1.90
N ALA A 94 6.25 -12.31 0.77
CA ALA A 94 6.53 -11.42 -0.35
C ALA A 94 5.25 -10.67 -0.76
N GLY A 95 5.40 -9.39 -1.07
CA GLY A 95 4.31 -8.46 -1.34
C GLY A 95 3.62 -7.88 -0.09
N GLN A 96 3.92 -8.37 1.12
CA GLN A 96 3.29 -7.85 2.34
C GLN A 96 3.81 -6.45 2.72
N PRO A 97 2.94 -5.49 3.03
CA PRO A 97 3.35 -4.17 3.52
C PRO A 97 4.05 -4.23 4.88
N LEU A 98 5.26 -3.68 4.94
CA LEU A 98 6.04 -3.45 6.16
C LEU A 98 5.73 -2.09 6.79
N THR A 99 5.27 -1.13 5.97
CA THR A 99 4.84 0.20 6.41
C THR A 99 3.46 0.56 5.88
N ARG A 100 2.82 1.54 6.52
CA ARG A 100 1.55 2.09 6.08
C ARG A 100 1.73 2.88 4.78
N GLY A 101 0.86 2.62 3.83
CA GLY A 101 0.81 3.32 2.56
C GLY A 101 0.09 2.49 1.51
N ALA A 102 0.03 3.00 0.28
CA ALA A 102 -0.45 2.24 -0.86
C ALA A 102 0.66 1.35 -1.42
N ILE A 103 0.32 0.12 -1.81
CA ILE A 103 1.25 -0.77 -2.51
C ILE A 103 1.40 -0.26 -3.95
N ASP A 104 2.64 -0.18 -4.41
CA ASP A 104 3.01 0.08 -5.80
C ASP A 104 2.81 -1.21 -6.62
N PRO A 105 1.87 -1.22 -7.61
CA PRO A 105 1.60 -2.43 -8.41
C PRO A 105 2.85 -2.99 -9.10
N HIS A 106 3.81 -2.14 -9.48
CA HIS A 106 5.03 -2.58 -10.16
C HIS A 106 5.94 -3.37 -9.22
N GLN A 107 6.06 -2.94 -7.96
CA GLN A 107 6.84 -3.69 -6.97
C GLN A 107 6.14 -4.98 -6.56
N LEU A 108 4.81 -4.95 -6.45
CA LEU A 108 4.05 -6.16 -6.16
C LEU A 108 4.18 -7.18 -7.29
N LEU A 109 4.24 -6.73 -8.55
CA LEU A 109 4.50 -7.58 -9.71
C LEU A 109 5.86 -8.27 -9.59
N GLU A 110 6.91 -7.52 -9.27
CA GLU A 110 8.26 -8.05 -9.10
C GLU A 110 8.36 -9.04 -7.92
N ALA A 111 7.66 -8.76 -6.82
CA ALA A 111 7.72 -9.57 -5.60
C ALA A 111 6.85 -10.85 -5.67
N LYS A 112 5.66 -10.80 -6.28
CA LYS A 112 4.65 -11.87 -6.20
C LYS A 112 4.00 -12.27 -7.53
N GLY A 113 4.33 -11.60 -8.63
CA GLY A 113 3.81 -11.92 -9.95
C GLY A 113 2.44 -11.32 -10.29
N PRO A 114 1.95 -11.54 -11.52
CA PRO A 114 0.80 -10.84 -12.09
C PRO A 114 -0.54 -11.16 -11.39
N GLU A 115 -0.70 -12.39 -10.92
CA GLU A 115 -1.92 -12.85 -10.24
C GLU A 115 -2.17 -12.08 -8.92
N ALA A 116 -1.08 -11.80 -8.19
CA ALA A 116 -1.16 -11.02 -6.96
C ALA A 116 -1.52 -9.56 -7.23
N VAL A 117 -1.00 -8.99 -8.33
CA VAL A 117 -1.34 -7.63 -8.77
C VAL A 117 -2.80 -7.54 -9.18
N GLU A 118 -3.30 -8.48 -9.97
CA GLU A 118 -4.71 -8.52 -10.37
C GLU A 118 -5.63 -8.54 -9.14
N ARG A 119 -5.36 -9.44 -8.20
CA ARG A 119 -6.13 -9.54 -6.95
C ARG A 119 -6.07 -8.23 -6.15
N TYR A 120 -4.87 -7.67 -5.99
CA TYR A 120 -4.69 -6.40 -5.28
C TYR A 120 -5.49 -5.25 -5.93
N LEU A 121 -5.44 -5.12 -7.25
CA LEU A 121 -6.17 -4.08 -7.97
C LEU A 121 -7.68 -4.22 -7.76
N VAL A 122 -8.23 -5.44 -7.89
CA VAL A 122 -9.65 -5.71 -7.67
C VAL A 122 -10.06 -5.38 -6.23
N ASP A 123 -9.31 -5.87 -5.25
CA ASP A 123 -9.61 -5.66 -3.83
C ASP A 123 -9.57 -4.18 -3.45
N GLU A 124 -8.58 -3.46 -3.95
CA GLU A 124 -8.39 -2.04 -3.65
C GLU A 124 -9.46 -1.17 -4.33
N ILE A 125 -9.80 -1.46 -5.59
CA ILE A 125 -10.90 -0.77 -6.28
C ILE A 125 -12.22 -0.99 -5.53
N GLN A 126 -12.53 -2.23 -5.17
CA GLN A 126 -13.73 -2.53 -4.39
C GLN A 126 -13.71 -1.87 -3.01
N ARG A 127 -12.55 -1.79 -2.35
CA ARG A 127 -12.41 -1.07 -1.07
C ARG A 127 -12.80 0.40 -1.23
N VAL A 128 -12.35 1.06 -2.30
CA VAL A 128 -12.69 2.46 -2.57
C VAL A 128 -14.19 2.63 -2.81
N TYR A 129 -14.82 1.75 -3.60
CA TYR A 129 -16.27 1.78 -3.83
C TYR A 129 -17.06 1.58 -2.51
N ARG A 130 -16.72 0.55 -1.73
CA ARG A 130 -17.38 0.23 -0.45
C ARG A 130 -17.30 1.39 0.54
N LEU A 131 -16.14 2.05 0.65
CA LEU A 131 -15.96 3.21 1.53
C LEU A 131 -16.85 4.40 1.16
N HIS A 132 -17.31 4.48 -0.09
CA HIS A 132 -18.20 5.53 -0.59
C HIS A 132 -19.67 5.08 -0.66
N GLY A 133 -19.98 3.91 -0.11
CA GLY A 133 -21.35 3.39 0.00
C GLY A 133 -21.88 2.76 -1.29
N VAL A 134 -21.00 2.27 -2.16
CA VAL A 134 -21.33 1.54 -3.40
C VAL A 134 -20.90 0.09 -3.29
#